data_AF-A0A7S2YV31-F1
#
_entry.id   AF-A0A7S2YV31-F1
#
_cell.length_a   1.000
_cell.length_b   1.000
_cell.length_c   1.000
_cell.angle_alpha   90.00
_cell.angle_beta   90.00
_cell.angle_gamma   90.00
#
_symmetry.space_group_name_H-M   'P 1'
#
loop_
_entity.id
_entity.type
_entity.pdbx_description
1 polymer ?
#
loop_
_entity_poly.entity_id
_entity_poly.type
_entity_poly.pdbx_seq_one_letter_code
_entity_poly.pdbx_strand_id
1 'polypeptide(L)'
;RHYGRCVVMMGVPYQYTLSRVLRARLEYLRETFAIREDDYLSFDALRQAAQCVGRVIRSKNDYGLMVFADCRYNRSDKRNKLPGWISSQLRDAHLNLSVDMCSHVAREYMKKLATVPMDEMEMRKHLLSESALAQRGRLASSSSG
;
A
#
# COMPACT_ATOMS: atom_id res chain seq x y z
N ARG A 1 -16.21 16.96 0.33
CA ARG A 1 -14.91 17.58 -0.01
C ARG A 1 -13.90 16.46 -0.34
N HIS A 2 -13.51 16.31 -1.60
CA HIS A 2 -12.57 15.26 -2.03
C HIS A 2 -11.14 15.79 -1.97
N TYR A 3 -10.42 15.50 -0.89
CA TYR A 3 -9.04 15.96 -0.72
C TYR A 3 -8.05 14.86 -1.12
N GLY A 4 -7.19 15.16 -2.10
CA GLY A 4 -6.06 14.33 -2.52
C GLY A 4 -6.48 13.02 -3.20
N ARG A 5 -6.79 13.07 -4.50
CA ARG A 5 -7.08 11.87 -5.31
C ARG A 5 -5.84 11.17 -5.84
N CYS A 6 -4.69 11.81 -5.76
CA CYS A 6 -3.41 11.27 -6.19
C CYS A 6 -2.35 11.57 -5.12
N VAL A 7 -1.55 10.58 -4.76
CA VAL A 7 -0.32 10.74 -3.97
C VAL A 7 0.85 10.30 -4.82
N VAL A 8 1.82 11.19 -4.96
CA VAL A 8 3.08 10.92 -5.65
C VAL A 8 4.18 10.86 -4.60
N MET A 9 4.77 9.69 -4.43
CA MET A 9 5.97 9.49 -3.62
C MET A 9 7.20 9.76 -4.47
N MET A 10 7.83 10.90 -4.22
CA MET A 10 9.07 11.29 -4.88
C MET A 10 10.25 10.68 -4.15
N GLY A 11 10.94 9.73 -4.78
CA GLY A 11 12.06 9.05 -4.16
C GLY A 11 11.67 8.10 -3.03
N VAL A 12 12.69 7.52 -2.39
CA VAL A 12 12.54 6.70 -1.17
C VAL A 12 12.99 7.53 0.03
N PRO A 13 12.14 7.72 1.07
CA PRO A 13 12.42 8.61 2.20
C PRO A 13 13.41 7.97 3.19
N TYR A 14 14.69 7.94 2.82
CA TYR A 14 15.75 7.43 3.68
C TYR A 14 16.09 8.43 4.79
N GLN A 15 16.30 7.92 5.99
CA GLN A 15 16.84 8.71 7.09
C GLN A 15 18.33 9.01 6.87
N TYR A 16 18.79 10.13 7.44
CA TYR A 16 20.19 10.53 7.38
C TYR A 16 21.09 9.52 8.12
N THR A 17 21.87 8.76 7.35
CA THR A 17 22.66 7.61 7.83
C THR A 17 23.87 8.00 8.69
N LEU A 18 24.37 9.23 8.57
CA LEU A 18 25.53 9.69 9.34
C LEU A 18 25.16 10.22 10.75
N SER A 19 23.89 10.13 11.15
CA SER A 19 23.47 10.49 12.50
C SER A 19 24.06 9.52 13.55
N ARG A 20 24.69 10.06 14.60
CA ARG A 20 25.26 9.25 15.70
C ARG A 20 24.20 8.40 16.40
N VAL A 21 23.00 8.95 16.58
CA VAL A 21 21.87 8.25 17.22
C VAL A 21 21.41 7.06 16.37
N LEU A 22 21.32 7.26 15.05
CA LEU A 22 20.92 6.18 14.14
C LEU A 22 21.98 5.08 14.07
N ARG A 23 23.26 5.44 14.02
CA ARG A 23 24.37 4.47 14.04
C ARG A 23 24.38 3.61 15.30
N ALA A 24 24.25 4.22 16.47
CA ALA A 24 24.18 3.48 17.74
C ALA A 24 22.97 2.51 17.76
N ARG A 25 21.82 2.94 17.22
CA ARG A 25 20.64 2.08 17.08
C ARG A 25 20.88 0.92 16.13
N LEU A 26 21.51 1.17 14.98
CA LEU A 26 21.84 0.15 13.99
C LEU A 26 22.81 -0.89 14.55
N GLU A 27 23.83 -0.46 15.28
CA GLU A 27 24.79 -1.32 15.96
C GLU A 27 24.10 -2.22 16.99
N TYR A 28 23.24 -1.64 17.85
CA TYR A 28 22.43 -2.40 18.80
C TYR A 28 21.51 -3.44 18.13
N LEU A 29 20.86 -3.08 17.02
CA LEU A 29 19.99 -3.98 16.27
C LEU A 29 20.78 -5.12 15.60
N ARG A 30 22.00 -4.83 15.16
CA ARG A 30 22.89 -5.82 14.56
C ARG A 30 23.39 -6.83 15.60
N GLU A 31 23.79 -6.36 16.78
CA GLU A 31 24.33 -7.22 17.84
C GLU A 31 23.24 -8.04 18.56
N THR A 32 22.10 -7.42 18.86
CA THR A 32 21.05 -8.05 19.68
C THR A 32 20.11 -8.92 18.86
N PHE A 33 19.76 -8.48 17.64
CA PHE A 33 18.71 -9.10 16.82
C PHE A 33 19.23 -9.66 15.48
N ALA A 34 20.54 -9.56 15.22
CA ALA A 34 21.16 -9.97 13.95
C ALA A 34 20.52 -9.32 12.70
N ILE A 35 19.94 -8.12 12.86
CA ILE A 35 19.31 -7.39 11.76
C ILE A 35 20.37 -6.60 11.00
N ARG A 36 20.40 -6.75 9.67
CA ARG A 36 21.30 -6.00 8.80
C ARG A 36 20.88 -4.53 8.72
N GLU A 37 21.86 -3.64 8.65
CA GLU A 37 21.64 -2.19 8.58
C GLU A 37 20.79 -1.80 7.36
N ASP A 38 21.11 -2.35 6.18
CA ASP A 38 20.36 -2.11 4.94
C ASP A 38 18.89 -2.53 5.02
N ASP A 39 18.62 -3.60 5.77
CA ASP A 39 17.28 -4.13 5.91
C ASP A 39 16.40 -3.22 6.76
N TYR A 40 16.97 -2.73 7.87
CA TYR A 40 16.32 -1.75 8.74
C TYR A 40 16.07 -0.42 8.02
N LEU A 41 17.07 0.12 7.32
CA LEU A 41 16.95 1.38 6.58
C LEU A 41 15.87 1.30 5.50
N SER A 42 15.84 0.20 4.75
CA SER A 42 14.82 -0.02 3.72
C SER A 42 13.44 -0.19 4.35
N PHE A 43 13.33 -0.93 5.46
CA PHE A 43 12.07 -1.12 6.17
C PHE A 43 11.50 0.19 6.70
N ASP A 44 12.32 1.02 7.36
CA ASP A 44 11.83 2.29 7.90
C ASP A 44 11.40 3.26 6.80
N ALA A 45 12.17 3.35 5.71
CA ALA A 45 11.81 4.20 4.57
C ALA A 45 10.50 3.75 3.90
N LEU A 46 10.31 2.44 3.70
CA LEU A 46 9.08 1.90 3.12
C LEU A 46 7.88 2.06 4.04
N ARG A 47 8.08 1.91 5.35
CA ARG A 47 7.05 2.16 6.37
C ARG A 47 6.57 3.61 6.33
N GLN A 48 7.49 4.57 6.26
CA GLN A 48 7.15 5.99 6.11
C GLN A 48 6.43 6.28 4.79
N ALA A 49 6.93 5.74 3.68
CA ALA A 49 6.31 5.91 2.36
C ALA A 49 4.87 5.34 2.34
N ALA A 50 4.67 4.14 2.87
CA ALA A 50 3.35 3.51 2.95
C ALA A 50 2.39 4.30 3.86
N GLN A 51 2.90 4.92 4.93
CA GLN A 51 2.09 5.78 5.80
C GLN A 51 1.57 7.02 5.06
N CYS A 52 2.40 7.65 4.23
CA CYS A 52 2.02 8.79 3.40
C CYS A 52 1.00 8.39 2.34
N VAL A 53 1.29 7.31 1.60
CA VAL A 53 0.43 6.79 0.52
C VAL A 53 -0.92 6.32 1.04
N GLY A 54 -0.96 5.69 2.22
CA GLY A 54 -2.18 5.22 2.86
C GLY A 54 -3.18 6.32 3.23
N ARG A 55 -2.80 7.60 3.16
CA ARG A 55 -3.70 8.74 3.43
C ARG A 55 -4.67 9.04 2.28
N VAL A 56 -4.39 8.53 1.07
CA VAL A 56 -5.19 8.83 -0.14
C VAL A 56 -6.53 8.11 -0.14
N ILE A 57 -6.65 6.95 0.53
CA ILE A 57 -7.89 6.17 0.61
C ILE A 57 -8.48 6.35 2.01
N ARG A 58 -9.70 6.92 2.10
CA ARG A 58 -10.39 7.13 3.40
C ARG A 58 -11.61 6.22 3.60
N SER A 59 -12.27 5.80 2.54
CA SER A 59 -13.44 4.94 2.60
C SER A 59 -13.46 3.97 1.42
N LYS A 60 -14.30 2.93 1.48
CA LYS A 60 -14.41 1.92 0.42
C LYS A 60 -14.93 2.50 -0.91
N ASN A 61 -15.66 3.59 -0.84
CA ASN A 61 -16.17 4.31 -2.02
C ASN A 61 -15.17 5.36 -2.52
N ASP A 62 -14.03 5.51 -1.84
CA ASP A 62 -12.99 6.46 -2.21
C ASP A 62 -11.95 5.78 -3.10
N TYR A 63 -11.76 6.31 -4.29
CA TYR A 63 -10.66 5.90 -5.16
C TYR A 63 -9.50 6.89 -5.06
N GLY A 64 -8.28 6.36 -5.18
CA GLY A 64 -7.05 7.15 -5.16
C GLY A 64 -5.99 6.54 -6.07
N LEU A 65 -5.20 7.40 -6.68
CA LEU A 65 -4.03 7.05 -7.47
C LEU A 65 -2.78 7.15 -6.58
N MET A 66 -1.93 6.13 -6.63
CA MET A 66 -0.67 6.07 -5.88
C MET A 66 0.47 5.91 -6.88
N VAL A 67 1.39 6.87 -6.92
CA VAL A 67 2.53 6.85 -7.84
C VAL A 67 3.82 6.80 -7.05
N PHE A 68 4.65 5.78 -7.31
CA PHE A 68 5.99 5.66 -6.74
C PHE A 68 7.01 6.12 -7.79
N ALA A 69 7.49 7.35 -7.68
CA ALA A 69 8.39 7.98 -8.65
C ALA A 69 9.87 7.70 -8.31
N ASP A 70 10.26 6.42 -8.27
CA ASP A 70 11.65 6.00 -8.09
C ASP A 70 11.87 4.55 -8.57
N CYS A 71 12.94 4.30 -9.32
CA CYS A 71 13.25 2.97 -9.84
C CYS A 71 13.58 1.94 -8.74
N ARG A 72 13.99 2.38 -7.55
CA ARG A 72 14.32 1.50 -6.42
C ARG A 72 13.11 0.71 -5.94
N TYR A 73 11.89 1.23 -6.10
CA TYR A 73 10.65 0.50 -5.77
C TYR A 73 10.42 -0.72 -6.65
N ASN A 74 11.04 -0.80 -7.83
CA ASN A 74 10.95 -1.97 -8.72
C ASN A 74 11.74 -3.18 -8.18
N ARG A 75 12.68 -2.98 -7.26
CA ARG A 75 13.46 -4.08 -6.69
C ARG A 75 12.60 -4.92 -5.73
N SER A 76 12.74 -6.23 -5.81
CA SER A 76 12.00 -7.18 -4.97
C SER A 76 12.20 -6.95 -3.47
N ASP A 77 13.41 -6.56 -3.05
CA ASP A 77 13.73 -6.27 -1.64
C ASP A 77 12.86 -5.14 -1.06
N LYS A 78 12.42 -4.19 -1.89
CA LYS A 78 11.59 -3.06 -1.47
C LYS A 78 10.11 -3.32 -1.71
N ARG A 79 9.76 -3.90 -2.85
CA ARG A 79 8.37 -4.26 -3.18
C ARG A 79 7.78 -5.21 -2.14
N ASN A 80 8.56 -6.18 -1.66
CA ASN A 80 8.09 -7.16 -0.66
C ASN A 80 7.92 -6.55 0.74
N LYS A 81 8.53 -5.40 1.02
CA LYS A 81 8.37 -4.67 2.29
C LYS A 81 7.17 -3.71 2.29
N LEU A 82 6.48 -3.55 1.16
CA LEU A 82 5.22 -2.83 1.10
C LEU A 82 4.09 -3.65 1.74
N PRO A 83 3.09 -3.01 2.37
CA PRO A 83 1.91 -3.69 2.87
C PRO A 83 1.23 -4.55 1.78
N GLY A 84 0.74 -5.74 2.15
CA GLY A 84 0.13 -6.69 1.20
C GLY A 84 -1.06 -6.12 0.41
N TRP A 85 -1.80 -5.18 1.01
CA TRP A 85 -2.91 -4.51 0.33
C TRP A 85 -2.44 -3.58 -0.81
N ILE A 86 -1.26 -2.96 -0.70
CA ILE A 86 -0.64 -2.18 -1.80
C ILE A 86 -0.03 -3.13 -2.82
N SER A 87 0.74 -4.13 -2.34
CA SER A 87 1.45 -5.07 -3.21
C SER A 87 0.50 -5.86 -4.11
N SER A 88 -0.68 -6.23 -3.61
CA SER A 88 -1.71 -6.93 -4.41
C SER A 88 -2.30 -6.08 -5.55
N GLN A 89 -2.25 -4.76 -5.45
CA GLN A 89 -2.71 -3.85 -6.51
C GLN A 89 -1.60 -3.45 -7.49
N LEU A 90 -0.34 -3.67 -7.11
CA LEU A 90 0.83 -3.37 -7.93
C LEU A 90 1.05 -4.47 -8.96
N ARG A 91 0.32 -4.42 -10.07
CA ARG A 91 0.44 -5.35 -11.21
C ARG A 91 1.75 -5.14 -11.96
N ASP A 92 2.28 -6.21 -12.55
CA ASP A 92 3.55 -6.15 -13.28
C ASP A 92 3.50 -5.22 -14.50
N ALA A 93 2.31 -5.06 -15.11
CA ALA A 93 2.07 -4.08 -16.18
C ALA A 93 2.23 -2.61 -15.75
N HIS A 94 2.21 -2.32 -14.45
CA HIS A 94 2.35 -0.96 -13.89
C HIS A 94 3.74 -0.73 -13.28
N LEU A 95 4.69 -1.64 -13.49
CA LEU A 95 6.06 -1.49 -13.01
C LEU A 95 6.92 -0.80 -14.07
N ASN A 96 7.90 -0.01 -13.61
CA ASN A 96 8.91 0.62 -14.46
C ASN A 96 8.33 1.41 -15.66
N LEU A 97 7.22 2.13 -15.43
CA LEU A 97 6.58 2.96 -16.44
C LEU A 97 7.40 4.24 -16.69
N SER A 98 7.45 4.68 -17.94
CA SER A 98 7.87 6.05 -18.28
C SER A 98 6.82 7.07 -17.81
N VAL A 99 7.20 8.34 -17.73
CA VAL A 99 6.29 9.42 -17.31
C VAL A 99 5.08 9.53 -18.24
N ASP A 100 5.29 9.37 -19.55
CA ASP A 100 4.21 9.43 -20.55
C ASP A 100 3.24 8.25 -20.40
N MET A 101 3.77 7.03 -20.21
CA MET A 101 2.94 5.83 -19.99
C MET A 101 2.17 5.93 -18.67
N CYS A 102 2.82 6.41 -17.61
CA CYS A 102 2.17 6.65 -16.32
C CYS A 102 1.00 7.64 -16.47
N SER A 103 1.21 8.73 -17.23
CA SER A 103 0.17 9.73 -17.49
C SER A 103 -1.00 9.15 -18.26
N HIS A 104 -0.74 8.28 -19.24
CA HIS A 104 -1.78 7.59 -20.01
C HIS A 104 -2.62 6.67 -19.11
N VAL A 105 -1.95 5.78 -18.36
CA VAL A 105 -2.60 4.84 -17.42
C VAL A 105 -3.39 5.58 -16.35
N ALA A 106 -2.83 6.66 -15.79
CA ALA A 106 -3.51 7.48 -14.80
C ALA A 106 -4.80 8.11 -15.35
N ARG A 107 -4.76 8.64 -16.57
CA ARG A 107 -5.95 9.22 -17.23
C ARG A 107 -7.01 8.17 -17.49
N GLU A 108 -6.64 6.98 -17.97
CA GLU A 108 -7.57 5.89 -18.21
C GLU A 108 -8.22 5.39 -16.90
N TYR A 109 -7.40 5.21 -15.86
CA TYR A 109 -7.84 4.79 -14.53
C TYR A 109 -8.86 5.77 -13.93
N MET A 110 -8.57 7.07 -13.98
CA MET A 110 -9.46 8.11 -13.45
C MET A 110 -10.78 8.18 -14.22
N LYS A 111 -10.76 8.01 -15.55
CA LYS A 111 -11.98 7.95 -16.36
C LYS A 111 -12.86 6.76 -16.00
N LYS A 112 -12.26 5.58 -15.87
CA LYS A 112 -12.98 4.33 -15.53
C LYS A 112 -13.65 4.41 -14.15
N LEU A 113 -12.99 5.05 -13.18
CA LEU A 113 -13.53 5.20 -11.83
C LEU A 113 -14.56 6.31 -11.70
N ALA A 114 -14.54 7.32 -12.59
CA ALA A 114 -15.53 8.38 -12.60
C ALA A 114 -16.89 7.93 -13.16
N THR A 115 -16.91 6.93 -14.05
CA THR A 115 -18.12 6.46 -14.74
C THR A 115 -18.81 5.28 -14.06
N VAL A 116 -18.14 4.56 -13.17
CA VAL A 116 -18.72 3.40 -12.47
C VAL A 116 -19.20 3.85 -11.09
N PRO A 117 -20.50 4.16 -10.88
CA PRO A 117 -21.05 4.15 -9.54
C PRO A 117 -20.84 2.75 -8.95
N MET A 118 -20.31 2.65 -7.74
CA MET A 118 -20.17 1.34 -7.07
C MET A 118 -21.56 0.69 -7.02
N ASP A 119 -21.70 -0.41 -7.74
CA ASP A 119 -22.94 -1.16 -7.80
C ASP A 119 -23.28 -1.67 -6.39
N GLU A 120 -24.56 -1.62 -5.99
CA GLU A 120 -24.98 -2.05 -4.65
C GLU A 120 -24.55 -3.50 -4.37
N MET A 121 -24.44 -4.31 -5.43
CA MET A 121 -24.02 -5.70 -5.40
C MET A 121 -22.53 -5.86 -5.05
N GLU A 122 -21.64 -4.98 -5.54
CA GLU A 122 -20.23 -4.95 -5.18
C GLU A 122 -20.02 -4.42 -3.75
N MET A 123 -20.81 -3.42 -3.35
CA MET A 123 -20.84 -2.97 -1.95
C MET A 123 -21.24 -4.11 -0.99
N ARG A 124 -22.22 -4.95 -1.36
CA ARG A 124 -22.65 -6.12 -0.59
C ARG A 124 -21.60 -7.21 -0.44
N LYS A 125 -20.63 -7.31 -1.36
CA LYS A 125 -19.47 -8.23 -1.20
C LYS A 125 -18.49 -7.73 -0.15
N HIS A 126 -18.35 -6.41 -0.02
CA HIS A 126 -17.41 -5.78 0.89
C HIS A 126 -18.02 -5.38 2.24
N LEU A 127 -19.34 -5.30 2.36
CA LEU A 127 -20.08 -5.00 3.58
C LEU A 127 -20.88 -6.22 4.04
N LEU A 128 -20.70 -6.63 5.29
CA LEU A 128 -21.48 -7.69 5.89
C LEU A 128 -22.84 -7.14 6.35
N SER A 129 -23.93 -7.73 5.85
CA SER A 129 -25.26 -7.47 6.41
C SER A 129 -25.53 -8.31 7.66
N GLU A 130 -26.43 -7.85 8.53
CA GLU A 130 -26.84 -8.58 9.74
C GLU A 130 -27.38 -9.98 9.40
N SER A 131 -28.12 -10.10 8.30
CA SER A 131 -28.61 -11.38 7.78
C SER A 131 -27.49 -12.33 7.35
N ALA A 132 -26.40 -11.80 6.76
CA ALA A 132 -25.24 -12.60 6.34
C ALA A 132 -24.40 -13.05 7.54
N LEU A 133 -24.32 -12.23 8.59
CA LEU A 133 -23.70 -12.60 9.87
C LEU A 133 -24.49 -13.71 10.57
N ALA A 134 -25.82 -13.61 10.59
CA ALA A 134 -26.69 -14.62 11.18
C ALA A 134 -26.62 -15.99 10.44
N GLN A 135 -26.38 -16.01 9.13
CA GLN A 135 -26.13 -17.23 8.38
C GLN A 135 -24.74 -17.83 8.64
N ARG A 136 -23.69 -16.99 8.69
CA ARG A 136 -22.33 -17.46 9.00
C ARG A 136 -22.19 -17.96 10.44
N GLY A 137 -22.87 -17.33 11.39
CA GLY A 137 -22.90 -17.78 12.79
C GLY A 137 -23.51 -19.18 12.96
N ARG A 138 -24.55 -19.52 12.20
CA ARG A 138 -25.18 -20.86 12.24
C ARG A 138 -24.30 -21.96 11.64
N LEU A 139 -23.53 -21.65 10.60
CA LEU A 139 -22.57 -22.58 9.97
C LEU A 139 -21.35 -22.86 10.87
N ALA A 140 -20.94 -21.89 11.69
CA ALA A 140 -19.87 -22.07 12.67
C ALA A 140 -20.29 -22.97 13.84
N SER A 141 -21.56 -22.92 14.27
CA SER A 141 -22.08 -23.79 15.34
C SER A 141 -22.33 -25.25 14.91
N SER A 142 -22.44 -25.53 13.60
CA SER A 142 -22.70 -26.89 13.08
C SER A 142 -21.45 -27.68 12.70
N SER A 143 -20.25 -27.09 12.85
CA SER A 143 -18.96 -27.71 12.46
C SER A 143 -18.04 -28.04 13.65
N SER A 144 -18.52 -27.81 14.87
CA SER A 144 -17.82 -28.13 16.14
C SER A 144 -18.46 -29.29 16.90
N GLY A 145 -19.18 -30.19 16.22
CA GLY A 145 -19.77 -31.42 16.76
C GLY A 145 -19.17 -32.65 16.12
#